data_AF-A0A352GQ61-F1
#
_entry.id   AF-A0A352GQ61-F1
#
_cell.length_a   1.000
_cell.length_b   1.000
_cell.length_c   1.000
_cell.angle_alpha   90.00
_cell.angle_beta   90.00
_cell.angle_gamma   90.00
#
_symmetry.space_group_name_H-M   'P 1'
#
loop_
_entity.id
_entity.type
_entity.pdbx_description
1 polymer ?
#
loop_
_entity_poly.entity_id
_entity_poly.type
_entity_poly.pdbx_seq_one_letter_code
_entity_poly.pdbx_strand_id
1 'polypeptide(L)'
;VEENMRTLRTLMGMVPGYVGFLARFGSKFGVAEGQLKPVFEEIKARGLMFIDSGESGSGAMARIATEMVLPKAVVDIHLDRTPTEGEIASKLLRLGALARSQSVAVGMGDPYPHTIRELKNWLAAQSPTKLRLVPVSAVADRQIIQ
;
A
#
# COMPACT_ATOMS: atom_id res chain seq x y z
N VAL A 1 -12.93 -20.38 -1.99
CA VAL A 1 -11.96 -20.21 -0.89
C VAL A 1 -10.71 -21.03 -1.17
N GLU A 2 -10.84 -22.34 -1.39
CA GLU A 2 -9.71 -23.25 -1.62
C GLU A 2 -8.74 -22.76 -2.73
N GLU A 3 -9.27 -22.35 -3.87
CA GLU A 3 -8.44 -21.85 -4.98
C GLU A 3 -7.69 -20.54 -4.65
N ASN A 4 -8.31 -19.63 -3.87
CA ASN A 4 -7.64 -18.41 -3.41
C ASN A 4 -6.49 -18.75 -2.44
N MET A 5 -6.70 -19.73 -1.56
CA MET A 5 -5.66 -20.19 -0.63
C MET A 5 -4.52 -20.88 -1.36
N ARG A 6 -4.83 -21.72 -2.36
CA ARG A 6 -3.82 -22.35 -3.23
C ARG A 6 -2.98 -21.30 -3.94
N THR A 7 -3.63 -20.28 -4.51
CA THR A 7 -2.96 -19.17 -5.19
C THR A 7 -2.08 -18.38 -4.22
N LEU A 8 -2.61 -18.01 -3.05
CA LEU A 8 -1.86 -17.28 -2.03
C LEU A 8 -0.61 -18.03 -1.60
N ARG A 9 -0.72 -19.32 -1.28
CA ARG A 9 0.42 -20.17 -0.86
C ARG A 9 1.44 -20.33 -1.97
N THR A 10 1.00 -20.38 -3.23
CA THR A 10 1.90 -20.38 -4.38
C THR A 10 2.71 -19.08 -4.42
N LEU A 11 2.05 -17.92 -4.36
CA LEU A 11 2.71 -16.60 -4.36
C LEU A 11 3.71 -16.47 -3.20
N MET A 12 3.33 -16.95 -2.00
CA MET A 12 4.19 -16.95 -0.81
C MET A 12 5.49 -17.74 -1.00
N GLY A 13 5.49 -18.74 -1.89
CA GLY A 13 6.66 -19.56 -2.21
C GLY A 13 7.53 -19.02 -3.35
N MET A 14 7.09 -17.99 -4.08
CA MET A 14 7.80 -17.50 -5.27
C MET A 14 8.99 -16.59 -4.93
N VAL A 15 8.88 -15.78 -3.88
CA VAL A 15 9.88 -14.76 -3.54
C VAL A 15 10.11 -14.76 -2.04
N PRO A 16 11.36 -14.82 -1.54
CA PRO A 16 11.64 -14.70 -0.11
C PRO A 16 11.71 -13.24 0.36
N GLY A 17 11.55 -12.99 1.66
CA GLY A 17 11.88 -11.70 2.30
C GLY A 17 10.84 -10.58 2.16
N TYR A 18 9.62 -10.89 1.72
CA TYR A 18 8.51 -9.93 1.73
C TYR A 18 7.94 -9.73 3.14
N VAL A 19 7.36 -8.55 3.38
CA VAL A 19 6.76 -8.17 4.67
C VAL A 19 5.23 -8.22 4.65
N GLY A 20 4.62 -8.37 3.46
CA GLY A 20 3.18 -8.31 3.31
C GLY A 20 2.69 -8.42 1.87
N PHE A 21 1.38 -8.27 1.69
CA PHE A 21 0.69 -8.34 0.40
C PHE A 21 0.05 -7.00 0.05
N LEU A 22 0.26 -6.55 -1.19
CA LEU A 22 -0.41 -5.39 -1.76
C LEU A 22 -1.61 -5.84 -2.59
N ALA A 23 -2.80 -5.35 -2.26
CA ALA A 23 -3.97 -5.55 -3.12
C ALA A 23 -3.87 -4.66 -4.36
N ARG A 24 -3.93 -5.26 -5.55
CA ARG A 24 -4.15 -4.58 -6.83
C ARG A 24 -5.54 -4.97 -7.33
N PHE A 25 -6.28 -4.01 -7.88
CA PHE A 25 -7.66 -4.20 -8.34
C PHE A 25 -8.58 -4.79 -7.24
N GLY A 26 -9.39 -5.79 -7.62
CA GLY A 26 -10.15 -6.57 -6.66
C GLY A 26 -11.48 -5.97 -6.26
N SER A 27 -12.15 -5.18 -7.12
CA SER A 27 -13.48 -4.62 -6.82
C SER A 27 -14.51 -5.69 -6.41
N LYS A 28 -14.48 -6.88 -7.05
CA LYS A 28 -15.32 -8.02 -6.66
C LYS A 28 -14.78 -8.80 -5.46
N PHE A 29 -13.47 -9.04 -5.43
CA PHE A 29 -12.84 -9.84 -4.37
C PHE A 29 -12.82 -9.13 -3.01
N GLY A 30 -12.56 -7.82 -3.01
CA GLY A 30 -12.42 -6.99 -1.82
C GLY A 30 -13.69 -6.76 -1.02
N VAL A 31 -14.85 -7.03 -1.62
CA VAL A 31 -16.16 -6.98 -0.94
C VAL A 31 -16.69 -8.38 -0.62
N ALA A 32 -16.07 -9.44 -1.15
CA ALA A 32 -16.47 -10.81 -0.90
C ALA A 32 -15.88 -11.31 0.43
N GLU A 33 -16.42 -10.85 1.56
CA GLU A 33 -15.85 -11.11 2.90
C GLU A 33 -15.58 -12.60 3.17
N GLY A 34 -16.48 -13.49 2.76
CA GLY A 34 -16.32 -14.94 2.93
C GLY A 34 -15.15 -15.54 2.13
N GLN A 35 -14.62 -14.84 1.13
CA GLN A 35 -13.41 -15.21 0.40
C GLN A 35 -12.17 -14.47 0.92
N LEU A 36 -12.33 -13.23 1.39
CA LEU A 36 -11.25 -12.37 1.84
C LEU A 36 -10.75 -12.73 3.24
N LYS A 37 -11.66 -13.00 4.19
CA LYS A 37 -11.31 -13.27 5.59
C LYS A 37 -10.33 -14.47 5.73
N PRO A 38 -10.55 -15.63 5.07
CA PRO A 38 -9.59 -16.73 5.13
C PRO A 38 -8.19 -16.36 4.61
N VAL A 39 -8.11 -15.52 3.57
CA VAL A 39 -6.84 -15.01 3.03
C VAL A 39 -6.14 -14.11 4.06
N PHE A 40 -6.88 -13.22 4.71
CA PHE A 40 -6.35 -12.35 5.74
C PHE A 40 -5.92 -13.11 7.00
N GLU A 41 -6.63 -14.17 7.38
CA GLU A 41 -6.24 -15.06 8.47
C GLU A 41 -4.87 -15.71 8.20
N GLU A 42 -4.65 -16.23 7.00
CA GLU A 42 -3.37 -16.84 6.63
C GLU A 42 -2.23 -15.81 6.58
N ILE A 43 -2.48 -14.61 6.05
CA ILE A 43 -1.51 -13.50 6.07
C ILE A 43 -1.15 -13.15 7.52
N LYS A 44 -2.17 -12.96 8.38
CA LYS A 44 -2.01 -12.61 9.79
C LYS A 44 -1.25 -13.68 10.57
N ALA A 45 -1.60 -14.96 10.38
CA ALA A 45 -0.97 -16.09 11.08
C ALA A 45 0.54 -16.20 10.81
N ARG A 46 1.01 -15.63 9.69
CA ARG A 46 2.43 -15.58 9.31
C ARG A 46 3.14 -14.30 9.77
N GLY A 47 2.46 -13.42 10.50
CA GLY A 47 3.03 -12.15 10.97
C GLY A 47 3.24 -11.13 9.84
N LEU A 48 2.52 -11.28 8.73
CA LEU A 48 2.63 -10.40 7.56
C LEU A 48 1.61 -9.27 7.62
N MET A 49 1.90 -8.19 6.90
CA MET A 49 0.98 -7.06 6.75
C MET A 49 0.17 -7.11 5.44
N PHE A 50 -0.87 -6.30 5.38
CA PHE A 50 -1.67 -6.06 4.18
C PHE A 50 -1.59 -4.59 3.76
N ILE A 51 -1.47 -4.33 2.46
CA ILE A 51 -1.47 -2.98 1.91
C ILE A 51 -2.68 -2.86 0.98
N ASP A 52 -3.60 -1.96 1.31
CA ASP A 52 -4.73 -1.63 0.44
C ASP A 52 -4.30 -0.52 -0.53
N SER A 53 -4.30 -0.79 -1.83
CA SER A 53 -4.02 0.25 -2.83
C SER A 53 -5.19 1.22 -3.01
N GLY A 54 -6.36 0.95 -2.46
CA GLY A 54 -7.59 1.72 -2.71
C GLY A 54 -8.17 1.53 -4.12
N GLU A 55 -7.55 0.70 -4.97
CA GLU A 55 -8.05 0.41 -6.34
C GLU A 55 -9.40 -0.32 -6.34
N SER A 56 -9.77 -0.99 -5.24
CA SER A 56 -11.09 -1.62 -5.08
C SER A 56 -12.23 -0.60 -4.95
N GLY A 57 -11.91 0.65 -4.55
CA GLY A 57 -12.85 1.77 -4.42
C GLY A 57 -13.84 1.70 -3.25
N SER A 58 -14.00 0.54 -2.60
CA SER A 58 -15.00 0.35 -1.54
C SER A 58 -14.47 0.64 -0.12
N GLY A 59 -13.14 0.66 0.07
CA GLY A 59 -12.52 0.70 1.41
C GLY A 59 -12.79 -0.56 2.26
N ALA A 60 -13.49 -1.56 1.72
CA ALA A 60 -13.92 -2.73 2.48
C ALA A 60 -12.72 -3.57 2.94
N MET A 61 -11.68 -3.69 2.10
CA MET A 61 -10.48 -4.46 2.47
C MET A 61 -9.76 -3.84 3.68
N ALA A 62 -9.51 -2.53 3.67
CA ALA A 62 -8.93 -1.82 4.81
C ALA A 62 -9.77 -1.94 6.09
N ARG A 63 -11.11 -1.80 5.98
CA ARG A 63 -12.04 -1.98 7.10
C ARG A 63 -11.97 -3.39 7.69
N ILE A 64 -12.05 -4.42 6.85
CA ILE A 64 -11.99 -5.83 7.29
C ILE A 64 -10.64 -6.14 7.92
N ALA A 65 -9.54 -5.60 7.37
CA ALA A 65 -8.21 -5.74 7.98
C ALA A 65 -8.15 -5.08 9.38
N THR A 66 -8.80 -3.93 9.60
CA THR A 66 -8.97 -3.34 10.94
C THR A 66 -9.73 -4.27 11.88
N GLU A 67 -10.90 -4.75 11.46
CA GLU A 67 -11.75 -5.65 12.27
C GLU A 67 -11.01 -6.91 12.69
N MET A 68 -10.17 -7.44 11.80
CA MET A 68 -9.37 -8.63 12.04
C MET A 68 -8.06 -8.35 12.77
N VAL A 69 -7.73 -7.11 13.11
CA VAL A 69 -6.45 -6.70 13.71
C VAL A 69 -5.27 -7.24 12.88
N LEU A 70 -5.38 -7.12 11.56
CA LEU A 70 -4.32 -7.44 10.60
C LEU A 70 -3.49 -6.17 10.39
N PRO A 71 -2.15 -6.21 10.61
CA PRO A 71 -1.30 -5.05 10.36
C PRO A 71 -1.48 -4.55 8.94
N LYS A 72 -1.74 -3.26 8.77
CA LYS A 72 -2.03 -2.72 7.43
C LYS A 72 -1.51 -1.32 7.16
N ALA A 73 -1.46 -0.99 5.88
CA ALA A 73 -1.31 0.36 5.36
C ALA A 73 -2.30 0.58 4.20
N VAL A 74 -2.64 1.84 3.93
CA VAL A 74 -3.50 2.24 2.80
C VAL A 74 -2.72 3.22 1.93
N VAL A 75 -2.78 3.06 0.62
CA VAL A 75 -2.15 4.00 -0.31
C VAL A 75 -2.98 5.29 -0.36
N ASP A 76 -2.36 6.40 0.03
CA ASP A 76 -3.00 7.71 0.00
C ASP A 76 -2.97 8.33 -1.40
N ILE A 77 -1.86 8.15 -2.13
CA ILE A 77 -1.65 8.77 -3.44
C ILE A 77 -1.01 7.78 -4.43
N HIS A 78 -1.65 7.61 -5.58
CA HIS A 78 -1.09 6.95 -6.76
C HIS A 78 -0.32 7.95 -7.61
N LEU A 79 1.01 7.83 -7.63
CA LEU A 79 1.93 8.79 -8.23
C LEU A 79 1.80 8.87 -9.76
N ASP A 80 1.61 7.75 -10.45
CA ASP A 80 1.85 7.66 -11.89
C ASP A 80 0.70 7.04 -12.70
N ARG A 81 -0.53 7.04 -12.17
CA ARG A 81 -1.75 6.76 -12.95
C ARG A 81 -1.84 7.58 -14.25
N THR A 82 -1.32 8.80 -14.20
CA THR A 82 -1.06 9.64 -15.37
C THR A 82 0.46 9.80 -15.46
N PRO A 83 1.13 9.11 -16.39
CA PRO A 83 2.59 8.99 -16.41
C PRO A 83 3.26 10.21 -17.07
N THR A 84 2.98 11.41 -16.57
CA THR A 84 3.65 12.64 -17.01
C THR A 84 4.47 13.22 -15.85
N GLU A 85 5.62 13.83 -16.17
CA GLU A 85 6.54 14.35 -15.15
C GLU A 85 5.86 15.41 -14.26
N GLY A 86 5.08 16.31 -14.85
CA GLY A 86 4.35 17.34 -14.11
C GLY A 86 3.30 16.78 -13.14
N GLU A 87 2.55 15.75 -13.54
CA GLU A 87 1.55 15.11 -12.68
C GLU A 87 2.21 14.37 -11.52
N ILE A 88 3.30 13.64 -11.79
CA ILE A 88 4.04 12.92 -10.77
C ILE A 88 4.66 13.90 -9.75
N ALA A 89 5.28 14.99 -10.23
CA ALA A 89 5.84 16.03 -9.36
C ALA A 89 4.76 16.67 -8.48
N SER A 90 3.60 17.00 -9.05
CA SER A 90 2.46 17.55 -8.31
C SER A 90 1.96 16.59 -7.21
N LYS A 91 1.85 15.29 -7.53
CA LYS A 91 1.44 14.26 -6.57
C LYS A 91 2.48 14.02 -5.48
N LEU A 92 3.77 14.10 -5.79
CA LEU A 92 4.85 14.03 -4.80
C LEU A 92 4.81 15.23 -3.84
N LEU A 93 4.54 16.44 -4.34
CA LEU A 93 4.32 17.61 -3.48
C LEU A 93 3.11 17.40 -2.55
N ARG A 94 2.00 16.88 -3.09
CA ARG A 94 0.81 16.54 -2.30
C ARG A 94 1.10 15.47 -1.24
N LEU A 95 1.87 14.43 -1.59
CA LEU A 95 2.28 13.38 -0.66
C LEU A 95 3.10 13.95 0.49
N GLY A 96 4.05 14.86 0.19
CA GLY A 96 4.84 15.55 1.19
C GLY A 96 4.03 16.46 2.10
N ALA A 97 2.97 17.09 1.58
CA ALA A 97 2.04 17.88 2.40
C ALA A 97 1.20 16.98 3.32
N LEU A 98 0.71 15.85 2.81
CA LEU A 98 -0.05 14.87 3.58
C LEU A 98 0.77 14.26 4.71
N ALA A 99 2.02 13.88 4.43
CA ALA A 99 2.92 13.35 5.44
C ALA A 99 3.17 14.33 6.60
N ARG A 100 3.13 15.65 6.34
CA ARG A 100 3.29 16.68 7.39
C ARG A 100 2.02 16.87 8.21
N SER A 101 0.84 16.77 7.60
CA SER A 101 -0.43 16.95 8.31
C SER A 101 -0.85 15.71 9.09
N GLN A 102 -0.54 14.51 8.57
CA GLN A 102 -0.99 13.23 9.15
C GLN A 102 0.15 12.43 9.80
N SER A 103 1.36 13.00 9.91
CA SER A 103 2.61 12.34 10.36
C SER A 103 3.13 11.20 9.48
N VAL A 104 2.26 10.55 8.71
CA VAL A 104 2.57 9.44 7.80
C VAL A 104 1.75 9.61 6.53
N ALA A 105 2.35 9.32 5.38
CA ALA A 105 1.63 9.15 4.12
C ALA A 105 2.30 8.06 3.27
N VAL A 106 1.50 7.34 2.50
CA VAL A 106 1.92 6.24 1.63
C VAL A 106 1.63 6.59 0.17
N GLY A 107 2.69 6.72 -0.61
CA GLY A 107 2.62 6.85 -2.06
C GLY A 107 2.88 5.52 -2.74
N MET A 108 2.17 5.25 -3.84
CA MET A 108 2.40 4.09 -4.70
C MET A 108 2.71 4.56 -6.12
N GLY A 109 3.72 3.97 -6.73
CA GLY A 109 4.02 4.13 -8.16
C GLY A 109 4.54 2.83 -8.73
N ASP A 110 4.32 2.63 -10.02
CA ASP A 110 4.88 1.51 -10.77
C ASP A 110 6.34 1.83 -11.16
N PRO A 111 7.18 0.82 -11.48
CA PRO A 111 8.62 0.98 -11.66
C PRO A 111 8.99 1.61 -13.03
N TYR A 112 8.32 2.69 -13.44
CA TYR A 112 8.66 3.40 -14.67
C TYR A 112 9.91 4.27 -14.48
N PRO A 113 10.78 4.38 -15.51
CA PRO A 113 12.00 5.18 -15.41
C PRO A 113 11.76 6.65 -15.01
N HIS A 114 10.66 7.24 -15.47
CA HIS A 114 10.30 8.61 -15.14
C HIS A 114 9.74 8.74 -13.71
N THR A 115 8.92 7.80 -13.22
CA THR A 115 8.47 7.77 -11.82
C THR A 115 9.65 7.70 -10.85
N ILE A 116 10.61 6.82 -11.13
CA ILE A 116 11.81 6.65 -10.30
C ILE A 116 12.68 7.92 -10.31
N ARG A 117 12.86 8.54 -11.49
CA ARG A 117 13.61 9.79 -11.63
C ARG A 117 12.98 10.93 -10.83
N GLU A 118 11.67 11.15 -10.96
CA GLU A 118 10.98 12.21 -10.24
C GLU A 118 10.98 11.97 -8.73
N LEU A 119 10.78 10.73 -8.28
CA LEU A 119 10.91 10.37 -6.86
C LEU A 119 12.30 10.69 -6.32
N LYS A 120 13.37 10.34 -7.07
CA LYS A 120 14.75 10.64 -6.68
C LYS A 120 15.00 12.15 -6.59
N ASN A 121 14.55 12.92 -7.58
CA ASN A 121 14.70 14.37 -7.61
C ASN A 121 13.96 15.03 -6.44
N TRP A 122 12.72 14.61 -6.19
CA TRP A 122 11.93 15.10 -5.07
C TRP A 122 12.56 14.78 -3.72
N LEU A 123 13.03 13.55 -3.50
CA LEU A 123 13.72 13.17 -2.26
C LEU A 123 15.01 13.99 -2.04
N ALA A 124 15.79 14.23 -3.10
CA ALA A 124 17.00 15.05 -3.01
C ALA A 124 16.71 16.52 -2.68
N ALA A 125 15.54 17.04 -3.06
CA ALA A 125 15.10 18.39 -2.74
C ALA A 125 14.55 18.55 -1.31
N GLN A 126 14.25 17.45 -0.60
CA GLN A 126 13.75 17.50 0.77
C GLN A 126 14.90 17.51 1.79
N SER A 127 14.78 18.35 2.83
CA SER A 127 15.65 18.23 4.00
C SER A 127 15.31 16.94 4.78
N PRO A 128 16.31 16.10 5.16
CA PRO A 128 16.09 14.87 5.93
C PRO A 128 15.34 15.11 7.26
N THR A 129 15.48 16.31 7.82
CA THR A 129 14.82 16.75 9.05
C THR A 129 13.31 16.96 8.87
N LYS A 130 12.82 17.08 7.63
CA LYS A 130 11.42 17.43 7.33
C LYS A 130 10.61 16.25 6.81
N LEU A 131 11.25 15.33 6.07
CA LEU A 131 10.62 14.12 5.53
C LEU A 131 11.64 12.99 5.50
N ARG A 132 11.23 11.80 5.92
CA ARG A 132 12.06 10.60 5.90
C ARG A 132 11.33 9.50 5.16
N LEU A 133 11.95 8.98 4.10
CA LEU A 133 11.48 7.77 3.45
C LEU A 133 11.73 6.58 4.36
N VAL A 134 10.73 5.74 4.55
CA VAL A 134 10.79 4.53 5.38
C VAL A 134 10.19 3.36 4.61
N PRO A 135 10.56 2.11 4.95
CA PRO A 135 9.85 0.93 4.46
C PRO A 135 8.37 0.96 4.86
N VAL A 136 7.49 0.43 4.01
CA VAL A 136 6.04 0.41 4.29
C VAL A 136 5.68 -0.34 5.58
N SER A 137 6.49 -1.32 6.00
CA SER A 137 6.29 -2.02 7.28
C SER A 137 6.44 -1.10 8.50
N ALA A 138 7.22 -0.02 8.40
CA ALA A 138 7.38 0.93 9.49
C ALA A 138 6.11 1.78 9.75
N VAL A 139 5.19 1.82 8.77
CA VAL A 139 3.95 2.59 8.84
C VAL A 139 2.70 1.75 9.09
N ALA A 140 2.87 0.44 9.30
CA ALA A 140 1.76 -0.45 9.61
C ALA A 140 0.98 0.05 10.84
N ASP A 141 -0.34 0.21 10.68
CA ASP A 141 -1.28 0.75 11.68
C ASP A 141 -0.90 2.15 12.23
N ARG A 142 -0.10 2.92 11.50
CA ARG A 142 0.24 4.32 11.87
C ARG A 142 -0.67 5.35 11.22
N GLN A 143 -1.37 4.98 10.15
CA GLN A 143 -2.31 5.88 9.46
C GLN A 143 -3.61 6.00 10.25
N ILE A 144 -4.16 7.22 10.30
CA ILE A 144 -5.50 7.46 10.80
C ILE A 144 -6.45 7.15 9.64
N ILE A 145 -7.00 5.94 9.64
CA ILE A 145 -7.95 5.50 8.63
C ILE A 145 -9.35 5.84 9.15
N GLN A 146 -10.04 6.75 8.45
CA GLN A 146 -11.43 7.13 8.74
C GLN A 146 -12.41 6.11 8.18
#